data_AF-A0A843SY83-F1
#
_entry.id   AF-A0A843SY83-F1
#
_cell.length_a   1.000
_cell.length_b   1.000
_cell.length_c   1.000
_cell.angle_alpha   90.00
_cell.angle_beta   90.00
_cell.angle_gamma   90.00
#
_symmetry.space_group_name_H-M   'P 1'
#
loop_
_entity.id
_entity.type
_entity.pdbx_description
1 polymer ?
#
loop_
_entity_poly.entity_id
_entity_poly.type
_entity_poly.pdbx_seq_one_letter_code
_entity_poly.pdbx_strand_id
1 'polypeptide(L)'
;MKSSPRARQRQVDLTTAVCQERILAAHVQHVLALVDLIADRVPFDDALDIYVRILRLSPEQARNVGSRALAELGRRDGATRTPLTETELMHEREEQEEEPAESNGAQARADALFSRLRRRVRGRVQEDLRHRISLAAARTEDELLATHVENALLFVRSLDEIDEPEAVELYVDTMQLPEGPSDVIYNRALRLVADQVLPPLPAIANEAALEEAEHNMATGDVPS
;
A
#
# COMPACT_ATOMS: atom_id res chain seq x y z
N MET A 1 24.91 31.89 -0.67
CA MET A 1 25.65 31.77 0.61
C MET A 1 25.66 30.30 0.96
N LYS A 2 26.83 29.68 1.18
CA LYS A 2 26.89 28.24 1.52
C LYS A 2 26.33 28.03 2.93
N SER A 3 25.43 27.07 3.07
CA SER A 3 24.82 26.66 4.33
C SER A 3 25.88 26.07 5.25
N SER A 4 25.79 26.38 6.54
CA SER A 4 26.66 25.76 7.55
C SER A 4 26.47 24.23 7.53
N PRO A 5 27.52 23.42 7.77
CA PRO A 5 27.38 21.97 7.91
C PRO A 5 26.29 21.54 8.91
N ARG A 6 26.11 22.31 10.00
CA ARG A 6 25.04 22.09 10.98
C ARG A 6 23.64 22.42 10.43
N ALA A 7 23.53 23.41 9.55
CA ALA A 7 22.25 23.76 8.94
C ALA A 7 21.82 22.66 7.94
N ARG A 8 22.77 22.17 7.13
CA ARG A 8 22.53 21.06 6.21
C ARG A 8 22.13 19.78 6.94
N GLN A 9 22.84 19.40 8.00
CA GLN A 9 22.49 18.21 8.79
C GLN A 9 21.06 18.31 9.34
N ARG A 10 20.68 19.46 9.91
CA ARG A 10 19.31 19.67 10.40
C ARG A 10 18.27 19.55 9.29
N GLN A 11 18.60 20.00 8.08
CA GLN A 11 17.70 19.90 6.94
C GLN A 11 17.52 18.45 6.48
N VAL A 12 18.60 17.66 6.46
CA VAL A 12 18.53 16.22 6.24
C VAL A 12 17.66 15.58 7.31
N ASP A 13 17.92 15.83 8.60
CA ASP A 13 17.16 15.25 9.71
C ASP A 13 15.65 15.58 9.61
N LEU A 14 15.31 16.83 9.30
CA LEU A 14 13.94 17.28 9.12
C LEU A 14 13.26 16.59 7.92
N THR A 15 13.96 16.53 6.79
CA THR A 15 13.42 15.93 5.55
C THR A 15 13.22 14.43 5.74
N THR A 16 14.16 13.74 6.40
CA THR A 16 14.04 12.34 6.79
C THR A 16 12.82 12.11 7.68
N ALA A 17 12.61 12.94 8.69
CA ALA A 17 11.45 12.82 9.57
C ALA A 17 10.12 12.97 8.80
N VAL A 18 10.04 13.92 7.86
CA VAL A 18 8.89 14.06 6.96
C VAL A 18 8.69 12.82 6.10
N CYS A 19 9.76 12.27 5.54
CA CYS A 19 9.68 11.07 4.69
C CYS A 19 9.19 9.84 5.48
N GLN A 20 9.73 9.63 6.68
CA GLN A 20 9.29 8.57 7.60
C GLN A 20 7.81 8.71 7.95
N GLU A 21 7.35 9.93 8.24
CA GLU A 21 5.94 10.21 8.52
C GLU A 21 5.04 9.86 7.34
N ARG A 22 5.44 10.23 6.10
CA ARG A 22 4.66 9.91 4.89
C ARG A 22 4.56 8.42 4.63
N ILE A 23 5.66 7.66 4.82
CA ILE A 23 5.64 6.19 4.70
C ILE A 23 4.74 5.56 5.76
N LEU A 24 4.82 6.03 6.99
CA LEU A 24 3.95 5.55 8.06
C LEU A 24 2.47 5.87 7.79
N ALA A 25 2.17 7.06 7.29
CA ALA A 25 0.82 7.44 6.88
C ALA A 25 0.27 6.54 5.76
N ALA A 26 1.09 6.23 4.73
CA ALA A 26 0.72 5.30 3.67
C ALA A 26 0.39 3.91 4.23
N HIS A 27 1.22 3.37 5.14
CA HIS A 27 0.91 2.10 5.81
C HIS A 27 -0.40 2.14 6.59
N VAL A 28 -0.63 3.20 7.37
CA VAL A 28 -1.86 3.36 8.17
C VAL A 28 -3.10 3.43 7.27
N GLN A 29 -3.03 4.18 6.18
CA GLN A 29 -4.12 4.24 5.20
C GLN A 29 -4.44 2.86 4.61
N HIS A 30 -3.40 2.12 4.23
CA HIS A 30 -3.55 0.82 3.57
C HIS A 30 -3.97 -0.31 4.51
N VAL A 31 -3.49 -0.32 5.77
CA VAL A 31 -3.95 -1.31 6.75
C VAL A 31 -5.41 -1.09 7.10
N LEU A 32 -5.87 0.17 7.23
CA LEU A 32 -7.28 0.47 7.46
C LEU A 32 -8.13 0.07 6.26
N ALA A 33 -7.69 0.35 5.03
CA ALA A 33 -8.38 -0.10 3.84
C ALA A 33 -8.45 -1.64 3.74
N LEU A 34 -7.40 -2.36 4.18
CA LEU A 34 -7.43 -3.81 4.26
C LEU A 34 -8.42 -4.29 5.31
N VAL A 35 -8.40 -3.71 6.51
CA VAL A 35 -9.36 -4.01 7.59
C VAL A 35 -10.78 -3.85 7.07
N ASP A 36 -11.10 -2.71 6.46
CA ASP A 36 -12.43 -2.43 5.90
C ASP A 36 -12.80 -3.46 4.81
N LEU A 37 -11.84 -3.89 3.98
CA LEU A 37 -12.05 -4.87 2.92
C LEU A 37 -12.39 -6.28 3.43
N ILE A 38 -11.91 -6.64 4.63
CA ILE A 38 -12.05 -8.01 5.18
C ILE A 38 -12.77 -8.08 6.53
N ALA A 39 -13.32 -6.96 7.01
CA ALA A 39 -13.94 -6.83 8.34
C ALA A 39 -15.01 -7.88 8.64
N ASP A 40 -15.84 -8.23 7.67
CA ASP A 40 -16.90 -9.24 7.81
C ASP A 40 -16.38 -10.66 8.04
N ARG A 41 -15.08 -10.89 7.83
CA ARG A 41 -14.46 -12.23 7.82
C ARG A 41 -13.32 -12.38 8.80
N VAL A 42 -12.64 -11.29 9.14
CA VAL A 42 -11.40 -11.29 9.92
C VAL A 42 -11.44 -10.12 10.91
N PRO A 43 -11.26 -10.39 12.22
CA PRO A 43 -11.11 -9.34 13.22
C PRO A 43 -9.93 -8.40 12.94
N PHE A 44 -9.98 -7.18 13.51
CA PHE A 44 -8.93 -6.18 13.32
C PHE A 44 -7.52 -6.70 13.62
N ASP A 45 -7.32 -7.32 14.79
CA ASP A 45 -6.01 -7.79 15.23
C ASP A 45 -5.43 -8.84 14.26
N ASP A 46 -6.27 -9.78 13.81
CA ASP A 46 -5.88 -10.79 12.81
C ASP A 46 -5.57 -10.16 11.44
N ALA A 47 -6.31 -9.13 11.04
CA ALA A 47 -6.05 -8.40 9.79
C ALA A 47 -4.72 -7.63 9.85
N LEU A 48 -4.42 -7.01 10.99
CA LEU A 48 -3.15 -6.32 11.24
C LEU A 48 -1.98 -7.31 11.22
N ASP A 49 -2.12 -8.48 11.86
CA ASP A 49 -1.09 -9.53 11.84
C ASP A 49 -0.83 -10.05 10.42
N ILE A 50 -1.90 -10.24 9.63
CA ILE A 50 -1.78 -10.59 8.20
C ILE A 50 -0.99 -9.52 7.45
N TYR A 51 -1.34 -8.24 7.64
CA TYR A 51 -0.69 -7.11 6.99
C TYR A 51 0.81 -7.04 7.33
N VAL A 52 1.15 -7.08 8.62
CA VAL A 52 2.52 -7.07 9.14
C VAL A 52 3.34 -8.20 8.51
N ARG A 53 2.77 -9.41 8.45
CA ARG A 53 3.49 -10.58 7.91
C ARG A 53 3.69 -10.48 6.41
N ILE A 54 2.68 -10.05 5.66
CA ILE A 54 2.76 -10.00 4.19
C ILE A 54 3.76 -8.94 3.75
N LEU A 55 3.71 -7.75 4.34
CA LEU A 55 4.64 -6.66 4.02
C LEU A 55 5.97 -6.74 4.79
N ARG A 56 6.16 -7.79 5.60
CA ARG A 56 7.38 -8.06 6.36
C ARG A 56 7.84 -6.87 7.20
N LEU A 57 6.91 -6.20 7.87
CA LEU A 57 7.22 -5.04 8.69
C LEU A 57 8.12 -5.42 9.86
N SER A 58 9.06 -4.52 10.20
CA SER A 58 9.86 -4.68 11.42
C SER A 58 8.97 -4.60 12.66
N PRO A 59 9.40 -5.15 13.82
CA PRO A 59 8.62 -5.05 15.06
C PRO A 59 8.30 -3.60 15.46
N GLU A 60 9.18 -2.66 15.13
CA GLU A 60 8.96 -1.24 15.39
C GLU A 60 7.91 -0.64 14.45
N GLN A 61 8.03 -0.91 13.14
CA GLN A 61 7.03 -0.48 12.16
C GLN A 61 5.65 -1.02 12.48
N ALA A 62 5.56 -2.32 12.81
CA ALA A 62 4.30 -2.97 13.19
C ALA A 62 3.63 -2.28 14.39
N ARG A 63 4.41 -1.96 15.44
CA ARG A 63 3.89 -1.21 16.62
C ARG A 63 3.39 0.18 16.24
N ASN A 64 4.15 0.91 15.42
CA ASN A 64 3.79 2.27 15.01
C ASN A 64 2.53 2.28 14.14
N VAL A 65 2.44 1.38 13.16
CA VAL A 65 1.28 1.23 12.28
C VAL A 65 0.05 0.81 13.07
N GLY A 66 0.16 -0.23 13.91
CA GLY A 66 -0.95 -0.73 14.73
C GLY A 66 -1.49 0.33 15.69
N SER A 67 -0.61 1.02 16.42
CA SER A 67 -1.01 2.08 17.36
C SER A 67 -1.75 3.23 16.66
N ARG A 68 -1.29 3.64 15.48
CA ARG A 68 -1.94 4.71 14.72
C ARG A 68 -3.23 4.28 14.05
N ALA A 69 -3.30 3.04 13.55
CA ALA A 69 -4.53 2.48 13.00
C ALA A 69 -5.62 2.42 14.07
N LEU A 70 -5.30 1.95 15.27
CA LEU A 70 -6.22 1.96 16.41
C LEU A 70 -6.64 3.38 16.80
N ALA A 71 -5.70 4.32 16.87
CA ALA A 71 -6.03 5.72 17.15
C ALA A 71 -6.97 6.32 16.11
N GLU A 72 -6.79 5.98 14.83
CA GLU A 72 -7.65 6.43 13.74
C GLU A 72 -9.05 5.80 13.80
N LEU A 73 -9.15 4.49 14.07
CA LEU A 73 -10.43 3.83 14.31
C LEU A 73 -11.17 4.45 15.50
N GLY A 74 -10.47 4.69 16.61
CA GLY A 74 -11.05 5.37 17.78
C GLY A 74 -11.57 6.77 17.46
N ARG A 75 -10.91 7.52 16.56
CA ARG A 75 -11.41 8.81 16.06
C ARG A 75 -12.68 8.66 15.22
N ARG A 76 -12.75 7.66 14.33
CA ARG A 76 -13.92 7.38 13.49
C ARG A 76 -15.13 6.99 14.34
N ASP A 77 -14.93 6.12 15.32
CA ASP A 77 -15.97 5.65 16.23
C ASP A 77 -16.40 6.76 17.19
N GLY A 78 -15.46 7.52 17.75
CA GLY A 78 -15.73 8.65 18.63
C GLY A 78 -16.39 9.85 17.94
N ALA A 79 -16.20 10.03 16.63
CA ALA A 79 -16.95 11.02 15.84
C ALA A 79 -18.41 10.58 15.61
N THR A 80 -18.70 9.28 15.72
CA THR A 80 -20.03 8.68 15.47
C THR A 80 -20.81 8.43 16.78
N ARG A 81 -20.10 8.26 17.90
CA ARG A 81 -20.69 8.08 19.24
C ARG A 81 -20.66 9.39 20.06
N THR A 82 -21.84 9.94 20.33
CA THR A 82 -22.08 10.70 21.56
C THR A 82 -21.58 9.86 22.75
N PRO A 83 -20.87 10.42 23.76
CA PRO A 83 -20.24 9.61 24.80
C PRO A 83 -21.26 8.72 25.50
N LEU A 84 -21.01 7.41 25.48
CA LEU A 84 -21.87 6.39 26.07
C LEU A 84 -21.91 6.56 27.59
N THR A 85 -23.11 6.70 28.15
CA THR A 85 -23.34 6.56 29.58
C THR A 85 -23.21 5.09 30.01
N GLU A 86 -22.70 4.90 31.22
CA GLU A 86 -22.32 3.65 31.92
C GLU A 86 -23.37 2.51 31.95
N THR A 87 -24.58 2.74 31.43
CA THR A 87 -25.75 1.85 31.50
C THR A 87 -25.84 0.83 30.36
N GLU A 88 -25.21 1.09 29.20
CA GLU A 88 -25.34 0.21 28.02
C GLU A 88 -24.41 -1.03 28.08
N LEU A 89 -23.38 -0.99 28.91
CA LEU A 89 -22.40 -2.08 29.09
C LEU A 89 -22.95 -3.29 29.89
N MET A 90 -24.18 -3.22 30.39
CA MET A 90 -24.82 -4.28 31.19
C MET A 90 -25.84 -5.13 30.43
N HIS A 91 -26.26 -4.77 29.20
CA HIS A 91 -27.33 -5.48 28.47
C HIS A 91 -26.88 -6.52 27.44
N GLU A 92 -25.58 -6.64 27.13
CA GLU A 92 -25.08 -7.61 26.12
C GLU A 92 -24.75 -9.01 26.67
N ARG A 93 -25.05 -9.29 27.95
CA ARG A 93 -24.61 -10.53 28.63
C ARG A 93 -25.66 -11.64 28.80
N GLU A 94 -26.90 -11.47 28.35
CA GLU A 94 -28.01 -12.39 28.70
C GLU A 94 -28.67 -13.17 27.55
N GLU A 95 -28.26 -13.04 26.29
CA GLU A 95 -28.91 -13.75 25.17
C GLU A 95 -27.97 -14.73 24.45
N GLN A 96 -27.77 -15.92 25.02
CA GLN A 96 -27.37 -17.14 24.26
C GLN A 96 -27.41 -18.41 25.12
N GLU A 97 -28.61 -18.94 25.37
CA GLU A 97 -28.82 -20.35 25.72
C GLU A 97 -30.02 -20.89 24.95
N GLU A 98 -29.77 -21.58 23.83
CA GLU A 98 -30.73 -22.53 23.25
C GLU A 98 -29.97 -23.76 22.72
N GLU A 99 -30.22 -24.91 23.35
CA GLU A 99 -29.82 -26.24 22.88
C GLU A 99 -30.60 -26.66 21.62
N PRO A 100 -30.03 -27.50 20.75
CA PRO A 100 -30.88 -28.34 19.90
C PRO A 100 -30.55 -29.84 19.97
N ALA A 101 -31.58 -30.56 20.41
CA ALA A 101 -32.18 -31.79 19.90
C ALA A 101 -31.38 -32.74 18.98
N GLU A 102 -31.43 -34.01 19.36
CA GLU A 102 -30.98 -35.22 18.65
C GLU A 102 -31.54 -35.34 17.21
N SER A 103 -30.68 -35.65 16.23
CA SER A 103 -31.07 -35.79 14.82
C SER A 103 -30.96 -37.23 14.29
N ASN A 104 -32.02 -37.64 13.57
CA ASN A 104 -32.19 -38.94 12.91
C ASN A 104 -31.23 -39.16 11.72
N GLY A 105 -30.86 -40.42 11.44
CA GLY A 105 -29.85 -40.83 10.44
C GLY A 105 -30.09 -40.47 8.96
N ALA A 106 -31.23 -39.87 8.60
CA ALA A 106 -31.45 -39.26 7.28
C ALA A 106 -30.87 -37.83 7.19
N GLN A 107 -30.87 -37.08 8.29
CA GLN A 107 -30.23 -35.77 8.44
C GLN A 107 -28.71 -35.91 8.25
N ALA A 108 -28.09 -36.94 8.83
CA ALA A 108 -26.65 -37.18 8.75
C ALA A 108 -26.10 -37.33 7.33
N ARG A 109 -26.90 -37.85 6.36
CA ARG A 109 -26.51 -37.92 4.95
C ARG A 109 -26.67 -36.58 4.22
N ALA A 110 -27.70 -35.81 4.53
CA ALA A 110 -27.85 -34.45 4.05
C ALA A 110 -26.72 -33.56 4.60
N ASP A 111 -26.44 -33.65 5.90
CA ASP A 111 -25.34 -32.96 6.58
C ASP A 111 -23.96 -33.36 6.04
N ALA A 112 -23.77 -34.61 5.61
CA ALA A 112 -22.54 -35.05 4.94
C ALA A 112 -22.36 -34.42 3.54
N LEU A 113 -23.46 -34.15 2.82
CA LEU A 113 -23.43 -33.47 1.51
C LEU A 113 -23.31 -31.95 1.69
N PHE A 114 -24.06 -31.37 2.63
CA PHE A 114 -23.97 -29.97 3.02
C PHE A 114 -22.63 -29.63 3.65
N SER A 115 -21.98 -30.52 4.41
CA SER A 115 -20.63 -30.31 4.94
C SER A 115 -19.55 -30.37 3.86
N ARG A 116 -19.70 -31.22 2.83
CA ARG A 116 -18.82 -31.20 1.65
C ARG A 116 -19.00 -29.95 0.80
N LEU A 117 -20.25 -29.51 0.62
CA LEU A 117 -20.57 -28.24 -0.06
C LEU A 117 -20.06 -27.05 0.75
N ARG A 118 -20.27 -27.03 2.07
CA ARG A 118 -19.79 -26.02 3.02
C ARG A 118 -18.26 -26.02 3.10
N ARG A 119 -17.59 -27.17 3.02
CA ARG A 119 -16.12 -27.26 2.93
C ARG A 119 -15.60 -26.69 1.61
N ARG A 120 -16.29 -26.95 0.49
CA ARG A 120 -15.93 -26.39 -0.82
C ARG A 120 -16.23 -24.89 -0.92
N VAL A 121 -17.34 -24.44 -0.33
CA VAL A 121 -17.69 -23.01 -0.22
C VAL A 121 -16.71 -22.31 0.71
N ARG A 122 -16.37 -22.88 1.88
CA ARG A 122 -15.33 -22.37 2.78
C ARG A 122 -13.96 -22.32 2.11
N GLY A 123 -13.61 -23.33 1.29
CA GLY A 123 -12.40 -23.34 0.49
C GLY A 123 -12.36 -22.20 -0.55
N ARG A 124 -13.45 -22.01 -1.32
CA ARG A 124 -13.57 -20.91 -2.28
C ARG A 124 -13.59 -19.53 -1.61
N VAL A 125 -14.24 -19.40 -0.46
CA VAL A 125 -14.23 -18.16 0.34
C VAL A 125 -12.82 -17.86 0.86
N GLN A 126 -12.07 -18.88 1.26
CA GLN A 126 -10.66 -18.71 1.65
C GLN A 126 -9.78 -18.33 0.46
N GLU A 127 -10.03 -18.88 -0.73
CA GLU A 127 -9.31 -18.51 -1.95
C GLU A 127 -9.60 -17.07 -2.38
N ASP A 128 -10.86 -16.66 -2.41
CA ASP A 128 -11.27 -15.26 -2.65
C ASP A 128 -10.68 -14.30 -1.61
N LEU A 129 -10.72 -14.67 -0.32
CA LEU A 129 -10.10 -13.87 0.73
C LEU A 129 -8.58 -13.72 0.52
N ARG A 130 -7.88 -14.83 0.26
CA ARG A 130 -6.44 -14.79 -0.03
C ARG A 130 -6.13 -13.94 -1.26
N HIS A 131 -6.93 -14.07 -2.31
CA HIS A 131 -6.77 -13.28 -3.52
C HIS A 131 -6.93 -11.78 -3.26
N ARG A 132 -7.98 -11.37 -2.54
CA ARG A 132 -8.20 -9.97 -2.13
C ARG A 132 -7.05 -9.42 -1.28
N ILE A 133 -6.59 -10.20 -0.31
CA ILE A 133 -5.43 -9.84 0.53
C ILE A 133 -4.18 -9.64 -0.34
N SER A 134 -3.91 -10.54 -1.28
CA SER A 134 -2.77 -10.40 -2.19
C SER A 134 -2.86 -9.15 -3.06
N LEU A 135 -4.04 -8.83 -3.60
CA LEU A 135 -4.24 -7.61 -4.38
C LEU A 135 -4.09 -6.34 -3.54
N ALA A 136 -4.62 -6.35 -2.31
CA ALA A 136 -4.47 -5.23 -1.38
C ALA A 136 -2.99 -5.02 -0.99
N ALA A 137 -2.24 -6.10 -0.78
CA ALA A 137 -0.81 -6.04 -0.54
C ALA A 137 -0.06 -5.46 -1.74
N ALA A 138 -0.32 -5.94 -2.97
CA ALA A 138 0.31 -5.42 -4.18
C ALA A 138 0.04 -3.92 -4.39
N ARG A 139 -1.21 -3.48 -4.15
CA ARG A 139 -1.55 -2.04 -4.19
C ARG A 139 -0.78 -1.24 -3.14
N THR A 140 -0.55 -1.82 -1.97
CA THR A 140 0.21 -1.18 -0.91
C THR A 140 1.68 -1.07 -1.26
N GLU A 141 2.28 -2.12 -1.80
CA GLU A 141 3.68 -2.10 -2.25
C GLU A 141 3.91 -1.05 -3.34
N ASP A 142 2.98 -0.92 -4.30
CA ASP A 142 3.06 0.11 -5.35
C ASP A 142 2.94 1.53 -4.79
N GLU A 143 2.00 1.78 -3.88
CA GLU A 143 1.85 3.09 -3.23
C GLU A 143 3.07 3.45 -2.37
N LEU A 144 3.66 2.48 -1.66
CA LEU A 144 4.88 2.69 -0.89
C LEU A 144 6.06 3.03 -1.81
N LEU A 145 6.18 2.33 -2.94
CA LEU A 145 7.20 2.62 -3.93
C LEU A 145 7.03 4.05 -4.49
N ALA A 146 5.81 4.44 -4.84
CA ALA A 146 5.50 5.80 -5.28
C ALA A 146 5.84 6.85 -4.21
N THR A 147 5.45 6.60 -2.96
CA THR A 147 5.77 7.47 -1.82
C THR A 147 7.28 7.61 -1.65
N HIS A 148 8.05 6.53 -1.80
CA HIS A 148 9.50 6.60 -1.73
C HIS A 148 10.11 7.44 -2.86
N VAL A 149 9.60 7.34 -4.09
CA VAL A 149 10.03 8.18 -5.21
C VAL A 149 9.75 9.65 -4.93
N GLU A 150 8.55 9.97 -4.43
CA GLU A 150 8.20 11.35 -4.08
C GLU A 150 9.06 11.93 -2.95
N ASN A 151 9.44 11.08 -1.99
CA ASN A 151 10.33 11.42 -0.90
C ASN A 151 11.77 11.64 -1.38
N ALA A 152 12.27 10.82 -2.31
CA ALA A 152 13.56 11.07 -2.96
C ALA A 152 13.58 12.43 -3.67
N LEU A 153 12.50 12.76 -4.39
CA LEU A 153 12.35 14.08 -5.01
C LEU A 153 12.23 15.22 -3.99
N LEU A 154 11.73 14.93 -2.77
CA LEU A 154 11.74 15.91 -1.69
C LEU A 154 13.16 16.21 -1.22
N PHE A 155 14.06 15.22 -1.17
CA PHE A 155 15.48 15.44 -0.91
C PHE A 155 16.11 16.33 -1.98
N VAL A 156 15.87 16.03 -3.26
CA VAL A 156 16.34 16.85 -4.39
C VAL A 156 15.92 18.32 -4.24
N ARG A 157 14.64 18.57 -3.92
CA ARG A 157 14.11 19.94 -3.73
C ARG A 157 14.54 20.63 -2.43
N SER A 158 14.98 19.85 -1.43
CA SER A 158 15.34 20.41 -0.14
C SER A 158 16.83 20.69 -0.06
N LEU A 159 17.66 19.96 -0.80
CA LEU A 159 19.11 20.01 -0.69
C LEU A 159 19.74 20.71 -1.90
N ASP A 160 19.45 22.00 -2.09
CA ASP A 160 19.86 22.83 -3.24
C ASP A 160 21.40 22.97 -3.45
N GLU A 161 22.23 22.42 -2.55
CA GLU A 161 23.68 22.52 -2.60
C GLU A 161 24.40 21.27 -3.13
N ILE A 162 23.67 20.19 -3.38
CA ILE A 162 24.18 18.94 -3.95
C ILE A 162 23.47 18.67 -5.27
N ASP A 163 24.09 17.86 -6.12
CA ASP A 163 23.46 17.48 -7.38
C ASP A 163 22.28 16.52 -7.15
N GLU A 164 21.41 16.43 -8.15
CA GLU A 164 20.20 15.63 -8.03
C GLU A 164 20.48 14.13 -7.81
N PRO A 165 21.46 13.50 -8.50
CA PRO A 165 21.86 12.11 -8.21
C PRO A 165 22.35 11.89 -6.77
N GLU A 166 23.24 12.75 -6.26
CA GLU A 166 23.75 12.66 -4.89
C GLU A 166 22.63 12.86 -3.87
N ALA A 167 21.64 13.73 -4.13
CA ALA A 167 20.49 13.89 -3.25
C ALA A 167 19.60 12.64 -3.18
N VAL A 168 19.40 11.95 -4.31
CA VAL A 168 18.62 10.71 -4.37
C VAL A 168 19.39 9.56 -3.70
N GLU A 169 20.70 9.44 -3.91
CA GLU A 169 21.56 8.49 -3.20
C GLU A 169 21.52 8.71 -1.69
N LEU A 170 21.68 9.96 -1.25
CA LEU A 170 21.59 10.30 0.17
C LEU A 170 20.25 9.90 0.78
N TYR A 171 19.13 10.04 0.05
CA TYR A 171 17.84 9.57 0.50
C TYR A 171 17.80 8.03 0.65
N VAL A 172 18.26 7.30 -0.36
CA VAL A 172 18.31 5.82 -0.35
C VAL A 172 19.11 5.31 0.84
N ASP A 173 20.28 5.90 1.08
CA ASP A 173 21.17 5.56 2.19
C ASP A 173 20.55 5.91 3.54
N THR A 174 20.01 7.12 3.66
CA THR A 174 19.41 7.62 4.92
C THR A 174 18.21 6.78 5.33
N MET A 175 17.40 6.36 4.36
CA MET A 175 16.23 5.50 4.59
C MET A 175 16.59 4.01 4.67
N GLN A 176 17.86 3.63 4.47
CA GLN A 176 18.38 2.27 4.53
C GLN A 176 17.55 1.29 3.68
N LEU A 177 17.24 1.71 2.45
CA LEU A 177 16.37 0.93 1.57
C LEU A 177 17.08 -0.35 1.08
N PRO A 178 16.36 -1.49 0.96
CA PRO A 178 16.95 -2.71 0.41
C PRO A 178 17.37 -2.54 -1.05
N GLU A 179 18.44 -3.22 -1.48
CA GLU A 179 19.08 -3.08 -2.81
C GLU A 179 18.09 -3.09 -3.98
N GLY A 180 17.16 -4.07 -4.03
CA GLY A 180 16.18 -4.16 -5.13
C GLY A 180 15.27 -2.93 -5.26
N PRO A 181 14.49 -2.56 -4.22
CA PRO A 181 13.72 -1.31 -4.22
C PRO A 181 14.56 -0.05 -4.44
N SER A 182 15.78 0.01 -3.90
CA SER A 182 16.68 1.17 -4.03
C SER A 182 16.95 1.52 -5.48
N ASP A 183 17.32 0.54 -6.31
CA ASP A 183 17.59 0.77 -7.73
C ASP A 183 16.35 1.30 -8.48
N VAL A 184 15.19 0.75 -8.18
CA VAL A 184 13.93 1.17 -8.81
C VAL A 184 13.58 2.60 -8.42
N ILE A 185 13.73 2.94 -7.15
CA ILE A 185 13.44 4.28 -6.62
C ILE A 185 14.42 5.30 -7.19
N TYR A 186 15.71 4.98 -7.18
CA TYR A 186 16.77 5.83 -7.73
C TYR A 186 16.49 6.18 -9.20
N ASN A 187 16.31 5.16 -10.04
CA ASN A 187 16.08 5.36 -11.46
C ASN A 187 14.74 6.05 -11.75
N ARG A 188 13.67 5.75 -11.00
CA ARG A 188 12.37 6.44 -11.18
C ARG A 188 12.44 7.91 -10.77
N ALA A 189 13.12 8.24 -9.67
CA ALA A 189 13.29 9.61 -9.22
C ALA A 189 14.12 10.40 -10.24
N LEU A 190 15.27 9.87 -10.67
CA LEU A 190 16.11 10.53 -11.68
C LEU A 190 15.42 10.65 -13.03
N ARG A 191 14.59 9.69 -13.44
CA ARG A 191 13.75 9.84 -14.64
C ARG A 191 12.83 11.05 -14.52
N LEU A 192 12.17 11.24 -13.37
CA LEU A 192 11.29 12.39 -13.16
C LEU A 192 12.05 13.73 -13.10
N VAL A 193 13.29 13.73 -12.60
CA VAL A 193 14.18 14.89 -12.68
C VAL A 193 14.57 15.16 -14.15
N ALA A 194 14.97 14.12 -14.88
CA ALA A 194 15.33 14.20 -16.29
C ALA A 194 14.19 14.76 -17.14
N ASP A 195 12.95 14.32 -16.91
CA ASP A 195 11.74 14.83 -17.57
C ASP A 195 11.55 16.36 -17.37
N GLN A 196 12.17 16.96 -16.34
CA GLN A 196 12.09 18.39 -16.04
C GLN A 196 13.26 19.21 -16.59
N VAL A 197 14.46 18.62 -16.69
CA VAL A 197 15.70 19.36 -16.99
C VAL A 197 16.30 19.05 -18.36
N LEU A 198 15.98 17.90 -18.93
CA LEU A 198 16.48 17.50 -20.25
C LEU A 198 15.45 17.87 -21.34
N PRO A 199 15.91 18.10 -22.58
CA PRO A 199 15.01 18.18 -23.73
C PRO A 199 14.16 16.90 -23.82
N PRO A 200 12.88 17.01 -24.26
CA PRO A 200 12.06 15.83 -24.45
C PRO A 200 12.75 14.88 -25.44
N LEU A 201 12.67 13.58 -25.17
CA LEU A 201 13.15 12.58 -26.12
C LEU A 201 12.47 12.85 -27.48
N PRO A 202 13.22 12.79 -28.59
CA PRO A 202 12.60 12.90 -29.90
C PRO A 202 11.51 11.83 -29.97
N ALA A 203 10.29 12.26 -30.33
CA ALA A 203 9.22 11.33 -30.62
C ALA A 203 9.79 10.36 -31.65
N ILE A 204 9.89 9.07 -31.27
CA ILE A 204 10.37 8.06 -32.19
C ILE A 204 9.42 8.18 -33.39
N ALA A 205 9.96 8.59 -34.53
CA ALA A 205 9.23 8.95 -35.74
C ALA A 205 8.48 7.72 -36.29
N ASN A 206 7.38 7.35 -35.66
CA ASN A 206 6.72 6.06 -35.84
C ASN A 206 5.21 6.14 -35.70
N GLU A 207 4.61 7.32 -35.80
CA GLU A 207 3.18 7.43 -36.17
C GLU A 207 3.09 8.02 -37.58
N ALA A 208 3.66 9.21 -37.81
CA ALA A 208 3.65 9.81 -39.16
C ALA A 208 4.43 9.00 -40.21
N ALA A 209 5.56 8.38 -39.86
CA ALA A 209 6.35 7.58 -40.80
C ALA A 209 5.76 6.17 -41.03
N LEU A 210 5.01 5.63 -40.06
CA LEU A 210 4.24 4.40 -40.27
C LEU A 210 3.00 4.68 -41.12
N GLU A 211 2.32 5.81 -40.90
CA GLU A 211 1.19 6.25 -41.72
C GLU A 211 1.63 6.56 -43.17
N GLU A 212 2.77 7.24 -43.38
CA GLU A 212 3.34 7.44 -44.73
C GLU A 212 3.81 6.14 -45.38
N ALA A 213 4.42 5.22 -44.62
CA ALA A 213 4.83 3.93 -45.15
C ALA A 213 3.62 3.04 -45.51
N GLU A 214 2.56 3.03 -44.69
CA GLU A 214 1.30 2.34 -44.99
C GLU A 214 0.57 3.00 -46.16
N HIS A 215 0.55 4.33 -46.24
CA HIS A 215 -0.04 5.06 -47.36
C HIS A 215 0.72 4.77 -48.67
N ASN A 216 2.04 4.82 -48.66
CA ASN A 216 2.86 4.55 -49.86
C ASN A 216 2.82 3.07 -50.28
N MET A 217 2.70 2.14 -49.33
CA MET A 217 2.45 0.72 -49.67
C MET A 217 1.03 0.48 -50.20
N ALA A 218 0.03 1.26 -49.78
CA ALA A 218 -1.34 1.17 -50.29
C ALA A 218 -1.53 1.86 -51.66
N THR A 219 -0.77 2.92 -51.95
CA THR A 219 -0.86 3.67 -53.21
C THR A 219 0.07 3.18 -54.31
N GLY A 220 1.06 2.34 -53.98
CA GLY A 220 1.94 1.70 -54.96
C GLY A 220 2.93 2.63 -55.65
N ASP A 221 3.21 3.79 -55.06
CA ASP A 221 4.15 4.75 -55.62
C ASP A 221 5.57 4.42 -55.12
N VAL A 222 6.38 3.80 -56.00
CA VAL A 222 7.82 3.64 -55.78
C VAL A 222 8.50 4.88 -56.36
N PRO A 223 9.23 5.67 -55.55
CA PRO A 223 9.95 6.83 -56.08
C PRO A 223 11.06 6.36 -57.02
N SER A 224 11.11 6.98 -58.21
CA SER A 224 12.19 6.80 -59.19
C SER A 224 13.47 7.51 -58.77
#